data_AF-A0A0C2DDY0-F1
#
_entry.id   AF-A0A0C2DDY0-F1
#
_cell.length_a   1.000
_cell.length_b   1.000
_cell.length_c   1.000
_cell.angle_alpha   90.00
_cell.angle_beta   90.00
_cell.angle_gamma   90.00
#
_symmetry.space_group_name_H-M   'P 1'
#
loop_
_entity.id
_entity.type
_entity.pdbx_description
1 polymer ?
#
loop_
_entity_poly.entity_id
_entity_poly.type
_entity_poly.pdbx_seq_one_letter_code
_entity_poly.pdbx_strand_id
1 'polypeptide(L)'
;MGAPKHDYMKVAPPHSFIHVDDYEPQQLAQYLIYLNSNDTAYNEYFEWKSYGRIVDSNFYCRLCSFVQSPPTKSYDNLDSWWRSAGECQKNIAL
;
A
#
# COMPACT_ATOMS: atom_id res chain seq x y z
N MET A 1 -16.62 -6.18 10.48
CA MET A 1 -16.56 -5.96 8.99
C MET A 1 -15.13 -5.56 8.63
N GLY A 2 -14.54 -6.14 7.57
CA GLY A 2 -13.14 -5.90 7.22
C GLY A 2 -12.17 -6.91 7.84
N ALA A 3 -10.88 -6.58 7.86
CA ALA A 3 -9.85 -7.39 8.51
C ALA A 3 -10.03 -7.38 10.05
N PRO A 4 -9.39 -8.29 10.80
CA PRO A 4 -9.41 -8.22 12.26
C PRO A 4 -8.78 -6.92 12.77
N LYS A 5 -9.28 -6.39 13.89
CA LYS A 5 -8.79 -5.16 14.54
C LYS A 5 -7.26 -5.15 14.72
N HIS A 6 -6.68 -6.30 15.08
CA HIS A 6 -5.25 -6.42 15.30
C HIS A 6 -4.42 -6.12 14.06
N ASP A 7 -4.95 -6.31 12.85
CA ASP A 7 -4.22 -6.00 11.62
C ASP A 7 -4.20 -4.51 11.35
N TYR A 8 -5.31 -3.80 11.62
CA TYR A 8 -5.32 -2.34 11.58
C TYR A 8 -4.36 -1.75 12.61
N MET A 9 -4.32 -2.26 13.84
CA MET A 9 -3.39 -1.78 14.87
C MET A 9 -1.90 -1.90 14.48
N LYS A 10 -1.54 -2.86 13.61
CA LYS A 10 -0.15 -3.04 13.16
C LYS A 10 0.30 -1.98 12.14
N VAL A 11 -0.63 -1.39 11.41
CA VAL A 11 -0.32 -0.55 10.23
C VAL A 11 -0.87 0.86 10.30
N ALA A 12 -2.02 1.05 10.96
CA ALA A 12 -2.65 2.34 11.11
C ALA A 12 -2.00 3.10 12.27
N PRO A 13 -1.88 4.44 12.17
CA PRO A 13 -1.49 5.25 13.31
C PRO A 13 -2.42 5.01 14.52
N PRO A 14 -1.89 5.08 15.75
CA PRO A 14 -2.71 5.00 16.96
C PRO A 14 -3.82 6.07 16.92
N HIS A 15 -5.00 5.73 17.45
CA HIS A 15 -6.17 6.62 17.51
C HIS A 15 -6.68 7.17 16.16
N SER A 16 -6.29 6.59 15.03
CA SER A 16 -6.67 7.11 13.70
C SER A 16 -7.82 6.38 13.01
N PHE A 17 -8.46 5.42 13.67
CA PHE A 17 -9.55 4.64 13.08
C PHE A 17 -10.57 4.17 14.12
N ILE A 18 -11.77 3.86 13.64
CA ILE A 18 -12.85 3.23 14.40
C ILE A 18 -13.02 1.82 13.85
N HIS A 19 -12.86 0.81 14.69
CA HIS A 19 -13.15 -0.57 14.29
C HIS A 19 -14.62 -0.87 14.58
N VAL A 20 -15.35 -1.37 13.58
CA VAL A 20 -16.81 -1.57 13.72
C VAL A 20 -17.17 -2.60 14.79
N ASP A 21 -16.30 -3.60 15.02
CA ASP A 21 -16.56 -4.65 16.01
C ASP A 21 -16.33 -4.16 17.46
N ASP A 22 -15.90 -2.90 17.66
CA ASP A 22 -15.81 -2.29 18.99
C ASP A 22 -17.15 -1.73 19.49
N TYR A 23 -18.19 -1.74 18.65
CA TYR A 23 -19.47 -1.08 18.91
C TYR A 23 -20.63 -1.98 18.50
N GLU A 24 -21.74 -1.88 19.25
CA GLU A 24 -23.02 -2.30 18.71
C GLU A 24 -23.45 -1.35 17.57
N PRO A 25 -24.16 -1.82 16.53
CA PRO A 25 -24.49 -1.01 15.35
C PRO A 25 -25.18 0.33 15.68
N GLN A 26 -26.09 0.33 16.66
CA GLN A 26 -26.78 1.54 17.10
C GLN A 26 -25.85 2.53 17.80
N GLN A 27 -24.91 2.03 18.62
CA GLN A 27 -23.93 2.86 19.30
C GLN A 27 -22.96 3.49 18.30
N LEU A 28 -22.51 2.72 17.31
CA LEU A 28 -21.66 3.24 16.25
C LEU A 28 -22.37 4.35 15.47
N ALA A 29 -23.63 4.15 15.09
CA ALA A 29 -24.41 5.17 14.39
C ALA A 29 -24.52 6.48 15.20
N GLN A 30 -24.81 6.37 16.49
CA GLN A 30 -24.87 7.54 17.39
C GLN A 30 -23.51 8.24 17.51
N TYR A 31 -22.43 7.46 17.63
CA TYR A 31 -21.08 8.00 17.73
C TYR A 31 -20.65 8.73 16.44
N LEU A 32 -20.99 8.19 15.26
CA LEU A 32 -20.72 8.84 13.99
C LEU A 32 -21.51 10.15 13.82
N ILE A 33 -22.77 10.22 14.30
CA ILE A 33 -23.54 11.47 14.33
C ILE A 33 -22.86 12.50 15.25
N TYR A 34 -22.40 12.07 16.43
CA TYR A 34 -21.64 12.93 17.33
C TYR A 34 -20.39 13.50 16.65
N LEU A 35 -19.57 12.64 16.04
CA LEU A 35 -18.35 13.07 15.32
C LEU A 35 -18.67 14.06 14.19
N ASN A 36 -19.73 13.83 13.43
CA ASN A 36 -20.17 14.74 12.37
C ASN A 36 -20.59 16.13 12.90
N SER A 37 -21.03 16.22 14.15
CA SER A 37 -21.43 17.48 14.79
C SER A 37 -20.33 18.16 15.60
N ASN A 38 -19.19 17.49 15.80
CA ASN A 38 -18.11 17.95 16.66
C ASN A 38 -16.77 17.86 15.91
N ASP A 39 -16.41 18.95 15.23
CA ASP A 39 -15.17 19.03 14.46
C ASP A 39 -13.92 18.77 15.31
N THR A 40 -13.91 19.15 16.59
CA THR A 40 -12.77 18.88 17.48
C THR A 40 -12.58 17.38 17.65
N ALA A 41 -13.63 16.67 18.06
CA ALA A 41 -13.58 15.22 18.26
C ALA A 41 -13.32 14.45 16.95
N TYR A 42 -13.85 14.93 15.83
CA TYR A 42 -13.54 14.35 14.53
C TYR A 42 -12.06 14.55 14.13
N ASN A 43 -11.52 15.74 14.39
CA ASN A 43 -10.13 16.07 14.05
C ASN A 43 -9.09 15.34 14.90
N GLU A 44 -9.45 14.85 16.09
CA GLU A 44 -8.58 13.99 16.93
C GLU A 44 -8.10 12.74 16.16
N TYR A 45 -8.95 12.16 15.29
CA TYR A 45 -8.58 11.01 14.45
C TYR A 45 -7.52 11.33 13.38
N PHE A 46 -7.19 12.61 13.18
CA PHE A 46 -6.20 13.09 12.23
C PHE A 46 -4.94 13.67 12.89
N GLU A 47 -4.82 13.61 14.22
CA GLU A 47 -3.65 14.10 14.97
C GLU A 47 -2.33 13.51 14.45
N TRP A 48 -2.37 12.26 13.98
CA TRP A 48 -1.21 11.58 13.43
C TRP A 48 -0.54 12.32 12.26
N LYS A 49 -1.29 13.17 11.54
CA LYS A 49 -0.74 14.02 10.47
C LYS A 49 0.25 15.07 10.97
N SER A 50 0.22 15.38 12.27
CA SER A 50 1.18 16.31 12.89
C SER A 50 2.54 15.65 13.17
N TYR A 51 2.60 14.33 13.34
CA TYR A 51 3.81 13.61 13.72
C TYR A 51 4.74 13.28 12.55
N GLY A 52 4.33 13.56 11.31
CA GLY A 52 5.16 13.30 10.14
C GLY A 52 4.57 13.81 8.83
N ARG A 53 5.44 13.99 7.83
CA ARG A 53 5.03 14.31 6.47
C ARG A 53 5.10 13.05 5.60
N ILE A 54 4.08 12.81 4.80
CA ILE A 54 4.18 11.84 3.71
C ILE A 54 5.12 12.47 2.68
N VAL A 55 6.35 11.95 2.61
CA VAL A 55 7.32 12.40 1.61
C VAL A 55 7.01 11.67 0.31
N ASP A 56 6.61 12.42 -0.72
CA ASP A 56 6.64 11.87 -2.07
C ASP A 56 8.10 11.60 -2.44
N SER A 57 8.45 10.32 -2.54
CA SER A 57 9.78 9.88 -2.95
C SER A 57 10.09 10.22 -4.42
N ASN A 58 9.11 10.77 -5.15
CA ASN A 58 9.13 10.94 -6.59
C ASN A 58 9.42 9.60 -7.28
N PHE A 59 8.87 8.51 -6.74
CA PHE A 59 9.16 7.15 -7.18
C PHE A 59 8.98 7.00 -8.69
N TYR A 60 7.86 7.47 -9.22
CA TYR A 60 7.58 7.40 -10.65
C TYR A 60 8.54 8.24 -11.50
N CYS A 61 8.93 9.43 -11.05
CA CYS A 61 9.93 10.23 -11.76
C CYS A 61 11.30 9.54 -11.81
N ARG A 62 11.73 8.90 -10.70
CA ARG A 62 12.98 8.12 -10.65
C ARG A 62 12.91 6.88 -11.53
N LEU A 63 11.76 6.21 -11.56
CA LEU A 63 11.54 5.08 -12.46
C LEU A 63 11.59 5.53 -13.93
N CYS A 64 10.92 6.63 -14.26
CA CYS A 64 10.95 7.22 -15.59
C CYS A 64 12.37 7.59 -16.02
N SER A 65 13.17 8.23 -15.16
CA SER A 65 14.56 8.58 -15.52
C SER A 65 15.42 7.33 -15.77
N PHE A 66 15.22 6.26 -14.99
CA PHE A 66 15.91 5.00 -15.20
C PHE A 66 15.54 4.34 -16.53
N VAL A 67 14.25 4.34 -16.89
CA VAL A 67 13.75 3.74 -18.14
C VAL A 67 14.13 4.56 -19.38
N GLN A 68 14.24 5.89 -19.26
CA GLN A 68 14.60 6.77 -20.38
C GLN A 68 16.09 6.69 -20.78
N SER A 69 16.95 6.21 -19.90
CA SER A 69 18.38 6.03 -20.20
C SER A 69 18.85 4.71 -19.60
N PRO A 70 18.31 3.58 -20.09
CA PRO A 70 18.67 2.30 -19.54
C PRO A 70 20.14 2.04 -19.86
N PRO A 71 20.91 1.44 -18.93
CA PRO A 71 22.25 0.99 -19.25
C PRO A 71 22.17 0.01 -20.42
N THR A 72 23.05 0.19 -21.40
CA THR A 72 23.13 -0.72 -22.55
C THR A 72 23.43 -2.13 -22.03
N LYS A 73 22.46 -3.03 -22.18
CA LYS A 73 22.59 -4.44 -21.83
C LYS A 73 22.33 -5.28 -23.07
N SER A 74 23.41 -5.78 -23.67
CA SER A 74 23.35 -6.71 -24.79
C SER A 74 23.63 -8.13 -24.31
N TYR A 75 22.89 -9.09 -24.84
CA TYR A 75 23.19 -10.50 -24.69
C TYR A 75 23.47 -11.06 -26.07
N ASP A 76 24.60 -11.76 -26.22
CA ASP A 76 24.97 -12.38 -27.51
C ASP A 76 24.00 -13.50 -27.89
N ASN A 77 23.39 -14.14 -26.90
CA ASN A 77 22.38 -15.15 -27.07
C ASN A 77 21.30 -14.99 -25.98
N LEU A 78 20.07 -14.68 -26.42
CA LEU A 78 18.94 -14.49 -25.50
C LEU A 78 18.48 -15.79 -24.85
N ASP A 79 18.61 -16.94 -25.54
CA ASP A 79 18.21 -18.24 -25.02
C ASP A 79 19.12 -18.68 -23.87
N SER A 80 20.43 -18.40 -23.96
CA SER A 80 21.37 -18.69 -22.86
C SER A 80 21.24 -17.73 -21.67
N TRP A 81 20.82 -16.47 -21.90
CA TRP A 81 20.49 -15.55 -20.81
C TRP A 81 19.19 -15.96 -20.10
N TRP A 82 18.16 -16.31 -20.87
CA TRP A 82 16.83 -16.58 -20.36
C TRP A 82 16.70 -17.98 -19.76
N ARG A 83 17.38 -18.98 -20.34
CA ARG A 83 17.32 -20.38 -19.89
C ARG A 83 18.61 -20.78 -19.24
N SER A 84 18.51 -21.30 -18.01
CA SER A 84 19.66 -21.91 -17.36
C SER A 84 20.02 -23.25 -18.02
N ALA A 85 21.30 -23.62 -17.99
CA ALA A 85 21.75 -24.90 -18.51
C ALA A 85 21.03 -26.04 -17.77
N GLY A 86 20.24 -26.84 -18.50
CA GLY A 86 19.45 -27.94 -17.93
C GLY A 86 17.94 -27.72 -17.85
N GLU A 87 17.42 -26.55 -18.26
CA GLU A 87 15.96 -26.37 -18.35
C GLU A 87 15.38 -27.08 -19.58
N CYS A 88 14.33 -27.88 -19.32
CA CYS A 88 13.65 -28.67 -20.34
C CYS A 88 12.93 -27.76 -21.35
N GLN A 89 13.38 -27.77 -22.61
CA GLN A 89 12.69 -27.11 -23.70
C GLN A 89 11.62 -28.05 -24.26
N LYS A 90 10.34 -27.68 -24.11
CA LYS A 90 9.28 -28.30 -24.91
C LYS A 90 9.50 -27.89 -26.36
N ASN A 91 9.90 -28.83 -27.21
CA ASN A 91 9.98 -28.63 -28.65
C ASN A 91 8.61 -28.14 -29.17
N ILE A 92 8.51 -26.85 -29.49
CA ILE A 92 7.39 -26.34 -30.30
C ILE A 92 7.84 -26.53 -31.75
N ALA A 93 7.47 -27.67 -32.33
CA ALA A 93 7.54 -27.85 -33.76
C ALA A 93 6.46 -26.95 -34.39
N LEU A 94 6.89 -26.04 -35.27
CA LEU A 94 6.02 -25.31 -36.20
C LEU A 94 5.78 -26.16 -37.44
#